data_AF-A0A1P8NIN6-F1
#
_entry.id   AF-A0A1P8NIN6-F1
#
_cell.length_a   1.000
_cell.length_b   1.000
_cell.length_c   1.000
_cell.angle_alpha   90.00
_cell.angle_beta   90.00
_cell.angle_gamma   90.00
#
_symmetry.space_group_name_H-M   'P 1'
#
loop_
_entity.id
_entity.type
_entity.pdbx_description
1 polymer ?
#
loop_
_entity_poly.entity_id
_entity_poly.type
_entity_poly.pdbx_seq_one_letter_code
_entity_poly.pdbx_strand_id
1 'polypeptide(L)'
;MTAMDWEHLPVPDLTGHTVVMTGASDGLGREAALQLALWGADLVLPVRSRSKGEVVAQRIIRETGRPDAVRLARLDLSDLSSVREGAEEIMRLIGPGGIDLLIHVAGVVTRRREETTDGFERMMAVNALAPLLLTETLLPLVRERVVVVASDAHTFGSIDLSDPPPSLCPRGPTSVPTVVVPCGAGRRSCDARRPPWTADWPGRSPPGHGPRRASHRPERRRPAGS
;
A
#
# COMPACT_ATOMS: atom_id res chain seq x y z
N MET A 1 32.48 -7.25 0.63
CA MET A 1 31.17 -6.66 0.98
C MET A 1 31.44 -5.71 2.12
N THR A 2 31.52 -4.41 1.83
CA THR A 2 31.57 -3.36 2.87
C THR A 2 30.36 -3.56 3.76
N ALA A 3 30.56 -3.61 5.08
CA ALA A 3 29.45 -3.48 6.02
C ALA A 3 28.69 -2.22 5.61
N MET A 4 27.42 -2.37 5.23
CA MET A 4 26.62 -1.20 4.89
C MET A 4 26.47 -0.35 6.16
N ASP A 5 26.62 0.96 6.05
CA ASP A 5 26.64 1.95 7.16
C ASP A 5 25.36 2.01 8.03
N TRP A 6 24.44 1.05 7.90
CA TRP A 6 23.19 0.96 8.66
C TRP A 6 23.40 0.71 10.15
N GLU A 7 24.50 0.06 10.55
CA GLU A 7 24.81 -0.24 11.96
C GLU A 7 25.01 1.03 12.81
N HIS A 8 25.26 2.16 12.17
CA HIS A 8 25.46 3.45 12.84
C HIS A 8 24.22 4.34 12.86
N LEU A 9 23.09 3.89 12.30
CA LEU A 9 21.86 4.65 12.40
C LEU A 9 21.34 4.62 13.84
N PRO A 10 20.91 5.77 14.39
CA PRO A 10 20.31 5.81 15.70
C PRO A 10 19.04 4.95 15.70
N VAL A 11 18.85 4.23 16.80
CA VAL A 11 17.60 3.50 17.04
C VAL A 11 16.46 4.52 17.05
N PRO A 12 15.44 4.37 16.17
CA PRO A 12 14.34 5.32 16.13
C PRO A 12 13.45 5.18 17.38
N ASP A 13 12.92 6.31 17.85
CA ASP A 13 11.83 6.36 18.82
C ASP A 13 10.52 6.56 18.07
N LEU A 14 9.65 5.55 18.11
CA LEU A 14 8.34 5.53 17.48
C LEU A 14 7.22 5.69 18.51
N THR A 15 7.53 6.13 19.73
CA THR A 15 6.51 6.45 20.73
C THR A 15 5.49 7.44 20.17
N GLY A 16 4.20 7.13 20.33
CA GLY A 16 3.10 7.93 19.80
C GLY A 16 2.83 7.74 18.30
N HIS A 17 3.60 6.90 17.60
CA HIS A 17 3.35 6.59 16.19
C HIS A 17 2.42 5.38 16.06
N THR A 18 1.39 5.51 15.22
CA THR A 18 0.51 4.43 14.79
C THR A 18 1.01 3.84 13.47
N VAL A 19 1.27 2.54 13.46
CA VAL A 19 1.78 1.83 12.27
C VAL A 19 0.80 0.75 11.85
N VAL A 20 0.35 0.82 10.59
CA VAL A 20 -0.44 -0.23 9.96
C VAL A 20 0.48 -1.06 9.09
N MET A 21 0.61 -2.36 9.37
CA MET A 21 1.51 -3.23 8.59
C MET A 21 0.85 -4.53 8.15
N THR A 22 0.76 -4.74 6.84
CA THR A 22 0.31 -6.00 6.25
C THR A 22 1.42 -7.04 6.27
N GLY A 23 1.08 -8.33 6.36
CA GLY A 23 2.06 -9.42 6.25
C GLY A 23 2.83 -9.72 7.54
N ALA A 24 2.37 -9.20 8.69
CA ALA A 24 3.02 -9.36 9.99
C ALA A 24 2.91 -10.76 10.61
N SER A 25 2.14 -11.68 10.02
CA SER A 25 1.85 -12.99 10.61
C SER A 25 2.99 -14.00 10.49
N ASP A 26 4.00 -13.77 9.65
CA ASP A 26 5.11 -14.70 9.45
C ASP A 26 6.39 -14.03 8.92
N GLY A 27 7.49 -14.78 8.91
CA GLY A 27 8.75 -14.40 8.26
C GLY A 27 9.27 -13.01 8.66
N LEU A 28 9.72 -12.26 7.66
CA LEU A 28 10.26 -10.90 7.81
C LEU A 28 9.25 -9.94 8.46
N GLY A 29 7.97 -10.03 8.09
CA GLY A 29 6.93 -9.15 8.63
C GLY A 29 6.71 -9.35 10.13
N ARG A 30 6.84 -10.59 10.63
CA ARG A 30 6.70 -10.87 12.07
C ARG A 30 7.80 -10.22 12.90
N GLU A 31 9.05 -10.35 12.48
CA GLU A 31 10.17 -9.76 13.21
C GLU A 31 10.18 -8.23 13.06
N ALA A 32 9.82 -7.70 11.89
CA ALA A 32 9.64 -6.27 11.69
C ALA A 32 8.55 -5.70 12.62
N ALA A 33 7.43 -6.42 12.80
CA ALA A 33 6.35 -5.98 13.69
C ALA A 33 6.84 -5.89 15.13
N LEU A 34 7.54 -6.94 15.60
CA LEU A 34 8.11 -6.94 16.93
C LEU A 34 9.08 -5.76 17.12
N GLN A 35 9.97 -5.52 16.15
CA GLN A 35 10.95 -4.46 16.27
C GLN A 35 10.33 -3.06 16.28
N LEU A 36 9.33 -2.80 15.43
CA LEU A 36 8.56 -1.55 15.43
C LEU A 36 7.88 -1.32 16.79
N ALA A 37 7.30 -2.36 17.39
CA ALA A 37 6.68 -2.25 18.69
C ALA A 37 7.69 -2.04 19.83
N LEU A 38 8.88 -2.64 19.75
CA LEU A 38 9.98 -2.40 20.70
C LEU A 38 10.53 -0.97 20.62
N TRP A 39 10.44 -0.35 19.44
CA TRP A 39 10.72 1.08 19.25
C TRP A 39 9.58 2.00 19.73
N GLY A 40 8.48 1.45 20.26
CA GLY A 40 7.40 2.23 20.86
C GLY A 40 6.18 2.46 19.96
N ALA A 41 6.16 1.94 18.74
CA ALA A 41 5.00 2.09 17.84
C ALA A 41 3.76 1.35 18.36
N ASP A 42 2.58 1.94 18.16
CA ASP A 42 1.30 1.25 18.32
C ASP A 42 0.89 0.62 16.99
N LEU A 43 0.72 -0.70 16.99
CA LEU A 43 0.53 -1.46 15.75
C LEU A 43 -0.94 -1.77 15.49
N VAL A 44 -1.35 -1.64 14.24
CA VAL A 44 -2.51 -2.34 13.70
C VAL A 44 -1.99 -3.35 12.68
N LEU A 45 -2.26 -4.63 12.92
CA LEU A 45 -1.79 -5.73 12.09
C LEU A 45 -2.98 -6.39 11.38
N PRO A 46 -3.25 -6.02 10.11
CA PRO A 46 -4.23 -6.72 9.30
C PRO A 46 -3.72 -8.12 8.96
N VAL A 47 -4.50 -9.13 9.32
CA VAL A 47 -4.16 -10.54 9.13
C VAL A 47 -5.32 -11.32 8.53
N ARG A 48 -5.00 -12.29 7.66
CA ARG A 48 -5.99 -13.25 7.15
C ARG A 48 -6.35 -14.30 8.19
N SER A 49 -5.34 -14.83 8.89
CA SER A 49 -5.52 -15.84 9.94
C SER A 49 -5.41 -15.17 11.30
N ARG A 50 -6.56 -15.03 11.97
CA ARG A 50 -6.63 -14.41 13.29
C ARG A 50 -5.77 -15.14 14.32
N SER A 51 -5.79 -16.47 14.34
CA SER A 51 -4.98 -17.27 15.27
C SER A 51 -3.47 -17.03 15.11
N LYS A 52 -2.97 -16.91 13.87
CA LYS A 52 -1.56 -16.54 13.63
C LYS A 52 -1.26 -15.11 14.10
N GLY A 53 -2.18 -14.18 13.85
CA GLY A 53 -2.05 -12.80 14.34
C GLY A 53 -2.01 -12.71 15.86
N GLU A 54 -2.84 -13.49 16.55
CA GLU A 54 -2.89 -13.53 18.03
C GLU A 54 -1.58 -14.03 18.63
N VAL A 55 -0.92 -15.04 18.03
CA VAL A 55 0.41 -15.49 18.45
C VAL A 55 1.45 -14.37 18.34
N VAL A 56 1.42 -13.61 17.25
CA VAL A 56 2.33 -12.46 17.05
C VAL A 56 2.02 -11.34 18.04
N ALA A 57 0.74 -11.02 18.24
CA ALA A 57 0.30 -10.01 19.19
C ALA A 57 0.72 -10.34 20.62
N GLN A 58 0.51 -11.59 21.06
CA GLN A 58 0.95 -12.05 22.38
C GLN A 58 2.47 -11.95 22.57
N ARG A 59 3.25 -12.27 21.53
CA ARG A 59 4.70 -12.05 21.56
C ARG A 59 5.01 -10.57 21.73
N ILE A 60 4.46 -9.69 20.89
CA ILE A 60 4.67 -8.24 21.00
C ILE A 60 4.35 -7.71 22.40
N ILE A 61 3.19 -8.08 22.95
CA ILE A 61 2.76 -7.66 24.28
C ILE A 61 3.75 -8.12 25.35
N ARG A 62 4.19 -9.38 25.28
CA ARG A 62 5.16 -9.94 26.25
C ARG A 62 6.52 -9.25 26.17
N GLU A 63 7.07 -9.04 24.97
CA GLU A 63 8.40 -8.47 24.79
C GLU A 63 8.43 -6.96 25.08
N THR A 64 7.34 -6.25 24.80
CA THR A 64 7.26 -4.79 25.05
C THR A 64 6.75 -4.44 26.44
N GLY A 65 6.04 -5.35 27.11
CA GLY A 65 5.32 -5.07 28.35
C GLY A 65 4.09 -4.16 28.18
N ARG A 66 3.65 -3.90 26.93
CA ARG A 66 2.55 -2.97 26.61
C ARG A 66 1.33 -3.75 26.08
N PRO A 67 0.23 -3.86 26.85
CA PRO A 67 -0.94 -4.64 26.42
C PRO A 67 -1.66 -4.05 25.20
N ASP A 68 -1.61 -2.73 25.03
CA ASP A 68 -2.30 -2.01 23.96
C ASP A 68 -1.44 -1.72 22.72
N ALA A 69 -0.19 -2.22 22.70
CA ALA A 69 0.77 -1.99 21.62
C ALA A 69 0.37 -2.59 20.27
N VAL A 70 -0.65 -3.44 20.23
CA VAL A 70 -1.04 -4.16 19.02
C VAL A 70 -2.54 -4.42 18.98
N ARG A 71 -3.16 -4.09 17.85
CA ARG A 71 -4.54 -4.39 17.50
C ARG A 71 -4.55 -5.22 16.21
N LEU A 72 -5.45 -6.19 16.11
CA LEU A 72 -5.59 -7.02 14.92
C LEU A 72 -6.81 -6.60 14.11
N ALA A 73 -6.68 -6.55 12.79
CA ALA A 73 -7.78 -6.39 11.85
C ALA A 73 -7.87 -7.62 10.93
N ARG A 74 -9.07 -7.95 10.44
CA ARG A 74 -9.23 -8.99 9.42
C ARG A 74 -8.96 -8.40 8.05
N LEU A 75 -8.08 -9.04 7.28
CA LEU A 75 -7.78 -8.64 5.92
C LEU A 75 -7.29 -9.84 5.09
N ASP A 76 -8.01 -10.17 4.03
CA ASP A 76 -7.54 -11.06 2.97
C ASP A 76 -7.21 -10.24 1.71
N LEU A 77 -5.93 -10.15 1.37
CA LEU A 77 -5.47 -9.41 0.19
C LEU A 77 -5.81 -10.10 -1.13
N SER A 78 -6.28 -11.34 -1.10
CA SER A 78 -6.79 -12.03 -2.30
C SER A 78 -8.26 -11.77 -2.59
N ASP A 79 -8.95 -10.97 -1.77
CA ASP A 79 -10.36 -10.61 -1.92
C ASP A 79 -10.51 -9.10 -1.76
N LEU A 80 -10.82 -8.38 -2.84
CA LEU A 80 -10.90 -6.92 -2.79
C LEU A 80 -12.07 -6.43 -1.94
N SER A 81 -13.13 -7.23 -1.76
CA SER A 81 -14.20 -6.87 -0.82
C SER A 81 -13.68 -6.90 0.62
N SER A 82 -12.90 -7.93 0.98
CA SER A 82 -12.20 -8.01 2.26
C SER A 82 -11.22 -6.85 2.47
N VAL A 83 -10.57 -6.34 1.41
CA VAL A 83 -9.68 -5.17 1.52
C VAL A 83 -10.45 -3.91 1.93
N ARG A 84 -11.66 -3.70 1.39
CA ARG A 84 -12.50 -2.54 1.74
C ARG A 84 -13.01 -2.64 3.18
N GLU A 85 -13.55 -3.80 3.56
CA GLU A 85 -14.01 -4.06 4.93
C GLU A 85 -12.87 -3.96 5.95
N GLY A 86 -11.70 -4.51 5.60
CA GLY A 86 -10.50 -4.44 6.43
C GLY A 86 -10.00 -3.00 6.61
N ALA A 87 -10.08 -2.17 5.56
CA ALA A 87 -9.78 -0.74 5.67
C ALA A 87 -10.72 -0.03 6.65
N GLU A 88 -12.02 -0.32 6.61
CA GLU A 88 -12.99 0.21 7.58
C GLU A 88 -12.70 -0.24 9.01
N GLU A 89 -12.34 -1.51 9.21
CA GLU A 89 -11.93 -2.01 10.51
C GLU A 89 -10.66 -1.31 11.02
N ILE A 90 -9.64 -1.13 10.16
CA ILE A 90 -8.42 -0.38 10.50
C ILE A 90 -8.79 1.05 10.92
N MET A 91 -9.64 1.74 10.16
CA MET A 91 -10.10 3.10 10.49
C MET A 91 -10.78 3.17 11.86
N ARG A 92 -11.59 2.18 12.22
CA ARG A 92 -12.21 2.10 13.55
C ARG A 92 -11.17 1.86 14.65
N LEU A 93 -10.17 1.02 14.42
CA LEU A 93 -9.14 0.68 15.40
C LEU A 93 -8.15 1.81 15.66
N ILE A 94 -7.86 2.66 14.66
CA ILE A 94 -6.98 3.83 14.82
C ILE A 94 -7.72 5.05 15.38
N GLY A 95 -9.04 5.13 15.18
CA GLY A 95 -9.84 6.29 15.58
C GLY A 95 -9.34 7.59 14.93
N PRO A 96 -9.36 8.73 15.64
CA PRO A 96 -8.97 10.03 15.08
C PRO A 96 -7.45 10.24 14.96
N GLY A 97 -6.61 9.29 15.42
CA GLY A 97 -5.15 9.45 15.50
C GLY A 97 -4.40 9.36 14.17
N GLY A 98 -5.06 8.85 13.11
CA GLY A 98 -4.45 8.63 11.81
C GLY A 98 -3.40 7.51 11.79
N ILE A 99 -2.64 7.43 10.70
CA ILE A 99 -1.61 6.43 10.44
C ILE A 99 -0.30 7.15 10.16
N ASP A 100 0.73 6.96 10.97
CA ASP A 100 2.05 7.52 10.64
C ASP A 100 2.68 6.77 9.48
N LEU A 101 2.71 5.44 9.62
CA LEU A 101 3.37 4.53 8.68
C LEU A 101 2.38 3.48 8.20
N LEU A 102 2.14 3.46 6.89
CA LEU A 102 1.45 2.36 6.21
C LEU A 102 2.47 1.50 5.49
N ILE A 103 2.65 0.24 5.93
CA ILE A 103 3.70 -0.64 5.44
C ILE A 103 3.08 -1.89 4.79
N HIS A 104 3.37 -2.09 3.51
CA HIS A 104 2.96 -3.28 2.76
C HIS A 104 4.10 -4.27 2.66
N VAL A 105 4.08 -5.30 3.53
CA VAL A 105 5.05 -6.41 3.51
C VAL A 105 4.44 -7.68 2.94
N ALA A 106 3.11 -7.81 3.02
CA ALA A 106 2.44 -9.00 2.52
C ALA A 106 2.71 -9.22 1.03
N GLY A 107 3.11 -10.45 0.69
CA GLY A 107 3.29 -10.87 -0.68
C GLY A 107 3.21 -12.38 -0.80
N VAL A 108 2.89 -12.84 -2.00
CA VAL A 108 2.87 -14.25 -2.38
C VAL A 108 3.67 -14.47 -3.64
N VAL A 109 4.27 -15.65 -3.73
CA VAL A 109 4.94 -16.13 -4.95
C VAL A 109 4.37 -17.50 -5.27
N THR A 110 3.77 -17.65 -6.44
CA THR A 110 3.21 -18.91 -6.93
C THR A 110 3.92 -19.32 -8.22
N ARG A 111 4.10 -20.63 -8.43
CA ARG A 111 4.68 -21.18 -9.68
C ARG A 111 3.64 -21.41 -10.76
N ARG A 112 2.36 -21.42 -10.38
CA ARG A 112 1.22 -21.65 -11.27
C ARG A 112 0.32 -20.44 -11.19
N ARG A 113 -0.30 -20.09 -12.31
CA ARG A 113 -1.34 -19.07 -12.36
C ARG A 113 -2.53 -19.56 -11.54
N GLU A 114 -2.90 -18.76 -10.56
CA GLU A 114 -4.09 -18.94 -9.73
C GLU A 114 -4.93 -17.68 -9.87
N GLU A 115 -6.25 -17.82 -9.89
CA GLU A 115 -7.17 -16.67 -9.95
C GLU A 115 -7.83 -16.45 -8.59
N THR A 116 -8.03 -15.19 -8.24
CA THR A 116 -8.81 -14.79 -7.06
C THR A 116 -10.30 -14.88 -7.34
N THR A 117 -11.12 -14.72 -6.30
CA THR A 117 -12.58 -14.63 -6.43
C THR A 117 -13.04 -13.51 -7.35
N ASP A 118 -12.26 -12.44 -7.42
CA ASP A 118 -12.49 -11.28 -8.29
C ASP A 118 -11.97 -11.48 -9.74
N GLY A 119 -11.41 -12.67 -10.05
CA GLY A 119 -10.88 -13.00 -11.39
C GLY A 119 -9.46 -12.49 -11.67
N PHE A 120 -8.78 -11.88 -10.70
CA PHE A 120 -7.42 -11.41 -10.87
C PHE A 120 -6.41 -12.55 -10.70
N GLU A 121 -5.28 -12.49 -11.41
CA GLU A 121 -4.16 -13.38 -11.07
C GLU A 121 -3.71 -13.12 -9.63
N ARG A 122 -3.49 -14.18 -8.86
CA ARG A 122 -3.29 -14.12 -7.41
C ARG A 122 -2.09 -13.28 -6.99
N MET A 123 -0.93 -13.40 -7.65
CA MET A 123 0.22 -12.54 -7.32
C MET A 123 -0.06 -11.08 -7.66
N MET A 124 -0.70 -10.79 -8.79
CA MET A 124 -1.13 -9.43 -9.15
C MET A 124 -2.10 -8.85 -8.12
N ALA A 125 -3.10 -9.63 -7.72
CA ALA A 125 -4.09 -9.23 -6.73
C ALA A 125 -3.43 -8.89 -5.38
N VAL A 126 -2.65 -9.84 -4.83
CA VAL A 126 -2.09 -9.71 -3.47
C VAL A 126 -0.92 -8.74 -3.41
N ASN A 127 -0.03 -8.75 -4.40
CA ASN A 127 1.23 -7.99 -4.33
C ASN A 127 1.08 -6.56 -4.88
N ALA A 128 0.02 -6.25 -5.62
CA ALA A 128 -0.13 -4.96 -6.29
C ALA A 128 -1.52 -4.33 -6.12
N LEU A 129 -2.59 -5.00 -6.55
CA LEU A 129 -3.93 -4.40 -6.57
C LEU A 129 -4.48 -4.15 -5.15
N ALA A 130 -4.33 -5.11 -4.25
CA ALA A 130 -4.80 -4.98 -2.88
C ALA A 130 -4.00 -3.93 -2.09
N PRO A 131 -2.65 -3.87 -2.13
CA PRO A 131 -1.89 -2.76 -1.57
C PRO A 131 -2.28 -1.39 -2.14
N LEU A 132 -2.52 -1.29 -3.45
CA LEU A 132 -2.98 -0.05 -4.09
C LEU A 132 -4.34 0.37 -3.54
N LEU A 133 -5.34 -0.53 -3.53
CA LEU A 133 -6.66 -0.26 -2.99
C LEU A 133 -6.61 0.14 -1.52
N LEU A 134 -5.88 -0.62 -0.70
CA LEU A 134 -5.75 -0.35 0.73
C LEU A 134 -5.11 1.03 0.94
N THR A 135 -4.08 1.36 0.16
CA THR A 135 -3.44 2.68 0.19
C THR A 135 -4.43 3.77 -0.20
N GLU A 136 -5.09 3.69 -1.35
CA GLU A 136 -6.07 4.69 -1.81
C GLU A 136 -7.18 4.95 -0.77
N THR A 137 -7.58 3.91 -0.04
CA THR A 137 -8.62 4.02 0.99
C THR A 137 -8.12 4.69 2.26
N LEU A 138 -6.91 4.35 2.70
CA LEU A 138 -6.31 4.85 3.94
C LEU A 138 -5.49 6.13 3.77
N LEU A 139 -5.14 6.51 2.54
CA LEU A 139 -4.25 7.64 2.24
C LEU A 139 -4.68 8.95 2.90
N PRO A 140 -5.97 9.31 3.00
CA PRO A 140 -6.40 10.52 3.72
C PRO A 140 -6.04 10.55 5.21
N LEU A 141 -5.73 9.39 5.80
CA LEU A 141 -5.36 9.24 7.21
C LEU A 141 -3.85 9.07 7.40
N VAL A 142 -3.09 8.88 6.32
CA VAL A 142 -1.63 8.74 6.38
C VAL A 142 -0.99 10.10 6.62
N ARG A 143 -0.22 10.22 7.70
CA ARG A 143 0.42 11.46 8.15
C ARG A 143 1.85 11.62 7.66
N GLU A 144 2.57 10.51 7.48
CA GLU A 144 3.98 10.58 7.09
C GLU A 144 4.28 9.81 5.80
N ARG A 145 4.17 8.48 5.81
CA ARG A 145 4.79 7.65 4.77
C ARG A 145 4.00 6.39 4.44
N VAL A 146 4.07 6.01 3.17
CA VAL A 146 3.68 4.68 2.69
C VAL A 146 4.96 3.95 2.26
N VAL A 147 5.15 2.74 2.76
CA VAL A 147 6.28 1.87 2.43
C VAL A 147 5.76 0.62 1.75
N VAL A 148 6.29 0.30 0.57
CA VAL A 148 5.96 -0.93 -0.17
C VAL A 148 7.22 -1.77 -0.25
N VAL A 149 7.18 -2.98 0.32
CA VAL A 149 8.30 -3.91 0.24
C VAL A 149 8.31 -4.57 -1.14
N ALA A 150 9.45 -4.46 -1.80
CA ALA A 150 9.72 -5.03 -3.10
C ALA A 150 10.68 -6.23 -3.03
N SER A 151 10.97 -6.81 -4.17
CA SER A 151 12.00 -7.84 -4.35
C SER A 151 12.78 -7.56 -5.62
N ASP A 152 14.07 -7.89 -5.65
CA ASP A 152 14.91 -7.81 -6.86
C ASP A 152 14.32 -8.59 -8.04
N ALA A 153 13.43 -9.55 -7.77
CA ALA A 153 12.71 -10.28 -8.81
C ALA A 153 11.93 -9.38 -9.80
N HIS A 154 11.58 -8.15 -9.40
CA HIS A 154 10.92 -7.18 -10.27
C HIS A 154 11.76 -6.81 -11.51
N THR A 155 13.09 -6.94 -11.46
CA THR A 155 13.96 -6.62 -12.61
C THR A 155 13.88 -7.65 -13.74
N PHE A 156 13.31 -8.82 -13.47
CA PHE A 156 13.16 -9.92 -14.44
C PHE A 156 11.72 -10.04 -14.96
N GLY A 157 10.78 -9.25 -14.44
CA GLY A 157 9.38 -9.24 -14.84
C GLY A 157 9.09 -8.26 -15.98
N SER A 158 8.03 -8.51 -16.73
CA SER A 158 7.43 -7.53 -17.64
C SER A 158 5.92 -7.49 -17.43
N ILE A 159 5.32 -6.32 -17.62
CA ILE A 159 3.86 -6.13 -17.52
C ILE A 159 3.31 -6.12 -18.93
N ASP A 160 2.45 -7.09 -19.24
CA ASP A 160 1.63 -7.04 -20.44
C ASP A 160 0.40 -6.14 -20.18
N LEU A 161 0.45 -4.92 -20.68
CA LEU A 161 -0.66 -3.97 -20.58
C LEU A 161 -1.81 -4.29 -21.54
N SER A 162 -1.60 -5.21 -22.50
CA SER A 162 -2.62 -5.70 -23.42
C SER A 162 -3.43 -6.87 -22.87
N ASP A 163 -3.00 -7.45 -21.75
CA ASP A 163 -3.76 -8.39 -20.91
C ASP A 163 -4.12 -7.75 -19.55
N PRO A 164 -4.99 -6.71 -19.53
CA PRO A 164 -5.55 -6.22 -18.29
C PRO A 164 -6.51 -7.28 -17.72
N PRO A 165 -6.42 -7.62 -16.43
CA PRO A 165 -7.12 -8.79 -15.90
C PRO A 165 -8.65 -8.59 -15.80
N PRO A 166 -9.50 -9.60 -16.08
CA PRO A 166 -9.31 -10.78 -16.93
C PRO A 166 -10.24 -10.78 -18.16
N SER A 167 -9.66 -11.03 -19.33
CA SER A 167 -10.06 -12.20 -20.11
C SER A 167 -8.91 -12.66 -21.02
N LEU A 168 -8.60 -13.97 -20.92
CA LEU A 168 -7.93 -14.83 -21.91
C LEU A 168 -6.39 -14.79 -22.04
N CYS A 169 -5.72 -15.75 -21.38
CA CYS A 169 -4.95 -16.74 -22.13
C CYS A 169 -4.62 -18.01 -21.32
N PRO A 170 -4.93 -19.23 -21.82
CA PRO A 170 -4.58 -20.50 -21.16
C PRO A 170 -3.14 -21.00 -21.42
N ARG A 171 -2.27 -20.26 -22.13
CA ARG A 171 -0.94 -20.78 -22.53
C ARG A 171 0.13 -19.68 -22.61
N GLY A 172 1.18 -19.80 -21.80
CA GLY A 172 2.42 -19.01 -21.94
C GLY A 172 3.35 -19.15 -20.72
N PRO A 173 4.67 -19.30 -20.89
CA PRO A 173 5.58 -19.61 -19.79
C PRO A 173 6.02 -18.34 -19.02
N THR A 174 6.14 -18.51 -17.70
CA THR A 174 6.84 -17.64 -16.73
C THR A 174 6.28 -16.24 -16.52
N SER A 175 5.22 -16.13 -15.73
CA SER A 175 4.97 -14.96 -14.88
C SER A 175 5.84 -15.05 -13.62
N VAL A 176 6.78 -14.13 -13.46
CA VAL A 176 7.59 -13.92 -12.25
C VAL A 176 7.71 -12.41 -12.00
N PRO A 177 7.99 -11.95 -10.77
CA PRO A 177 6.98 -11.38 -9.89
C PRO A 177 7.25 -9.89 -9.57
N THR A 178 6.27 -9.30 -8.87
CA THR A 178 6.36 -8.00 -8.20
C THR A 178 6.25 -6.79 -9.12
N VAL A 179 5.01 -6.30 -9.24
CA VAL A 179 4.77 -4.91 -9.66
C VAL A 179 5.21 -4.01 -8.51
N VAL A 180 6.39 -3.42 -8.62
CA VAL A 180 6.63 -2.10 -8.04
C VAL A 180 6.21 -1.10 -9.10
N VAL A 181 5.25 -0.23 -8.80
CA VAL A 181 5.14 1.03 -9.55
C VAL A 181 6.15 1.98 -8.93
N PRO A 182 7.31 2.23 -9.54
CA PRO A 182 8.20 3.26 -9.03
C PRO A 182 7.48 4.61 -9.20
N CYS A 183 7.14 5.27 -8.08
CA CYS A 183 6.87 6.70 -8.12
C CYS A 183 8.20 7.40 -8.36
N GLY A 184 8.56 7.54 -9.64
CA GLY A 184 9.78 8.20 -10.06
C GLY A 184 9.75 9.67 -9.68
N ALA A 185 10.66 10.06 -8.81
CA ALA A 185 11.07 11.44 -8.59
C ALA A 185 11.52 12.04 -9.93
N GLY A 186 10.66 12.86 -10.54
CA GLY A 186 10.95 13.55 -11.78
C GLY A 186 9.87 14.58 -12.06
N ARG A 187 10.20 15.87 -11.90
CA ARG A 187 9.34 16.99 -12.28
C ARG A 187 9.03 16.91 -13.78
N ARG A 188 7.95 16.23 -14.15
CA ARG A 188 7.21 16.43 -15.39
C ARG A 188 5.75 16.35 -15.01
N SER A 189 5.01 17.39 -15.38
CA SER A 189 3.58 17.55 -15.11
C SER A 189 2.86 16.22 -15.31
N CYS A 190 2.30 15.66 -14.23
CA CYS A 190 1.30 14.63 -14.31
C CYS A 190 0.09 15.24 -15.04
N ASP A 191 0.06 15.09 -16.36
CA ASP A 191 -1.17 15.21 -17.12
C ASP A 191 -2.03 14.03 -16.67
N ALA A 192 -2.92 14.31 -15.71
CA ALA A 192 -3.75 13.34 -15.01
C ALA A 192 -4.80 12.75 -15.99
N ARG A 193 -4.35 11.99 -16.96
CA ARG A 193 -5.20 11.07 -17.71
C ARG A 193 -5.35 9.80 -16.87
N ARG A 194 -6.57 9.59 -16.38
CA ARG A 194 -6.97 8.36 -15.70
C ARG A 194 -6.61 7.14 -16.55
N PRO A 195 -6.03 6.08 -15.96
CA PRO A 195 -5.96 4.79 -16.62
C PRO A 195 -7.39 4.29 -16.90
N PRO A 196 -7.65 3.75 -18.10
CA PRO A 196 -9.01 3.42 -18.55
C PRO A 196 -9.74 2.41 -17.64
N TRP A 197 -9.02 1.57 -16.91
CA TRP A 197 -9.57 0.56 -15.99
C TRP A 197 -10.05 1.12 -14.64
N THR A 198 -9.83 2.40 -14.34
CA THR A 198 -10.35 3.06 -13.12
C THR A 198 -11.77 3.60 -13.28
N ALA A 199 -12.35 3.50 -14.48
CA ALA A 199 -13.65 4.08 -14.81
C ALA A 199 -14.83 3.34 -14.16
N ASP A 200 -14.74 2.03 -13.96
CA ASP A 200 -15.86 1.18 -13.51
C ASP A 200 -15.78 0.82 -12.01
N TRP A 201 -15.07 1.61 -11.21
CA TRP A 201 -15.02 1.40 -9.76
C TRP A 201 -16.39 1.72 -9.12
N PRO A 202 -17.10 0.74 -8.52
CA PRO A 202 -18.38 1.03 -7.89
C PRO A 202 -18.15 1.87 -6.62
N GLY A 203 -18.80 3.03 -6.52
CA GLY A 203 -18.84 3.86 -5.30
C GLY A 203 -18.28 5.29 -5.39
N ARG A 204 -17.86 5.79 -6.57
CA ARG A 204 -17.51 7.21 -6.74
C ARG A 204 -18.38 7.87 -7.82
N SER A 205 -19.17 8.86 -7.41
CA SER A 205 -19.71 9.84 -8.36
C SER A 205 -18.56 10.73 -8.88
N PRO A 206 -18.54 11.08 -10.18
CA PRO A 206 -17.52 11.98 -10.72
C PRO A 206 -17.59 13.35 -10.02
N PRO A 207 -16.47 14.03 -9.77
CA PRO A 207 -16.49 15.38 -9.22
C PRO A 207 -17.19 16.31 -10.22
N GLY A 208 -18.26 16.96 -9.77
CA GLY A 208 -19.01 17.92 -10.57
C GLY A 208 -18.09 19.01 -11.09
N HIS A 209 -18.08 19.20 -12.41
CA HIS A 209 -17.36 20.30 -13.04
C HIS A 209 -18.05 21.63 -12.69
N GLY A 210 -17.56 22.30 -11.64
CA GLY A 210 -17.85 23.71 -11.39
C GLY A 210 -17.30 24.59 -12.53
N PRO A 211 -17.94 25.72 -12.86
CA PRO A 211 -17.61 26.50 -14.04
C PRO A 211 -16.19 27.08 -13.95
N ARG A 212 -15.41 26.89 -15.02
CA ARG A 212 -14.05 27.44 -15.18
C ARG A 212 -14.10 28.96 -15.09
N ARG A 213 -13.43 29.54 -14.09
CA ARG A 213 -13.13 30.99 -14.06
C ARG A 213 -12.23 31.33 -15.24
N ALA A 214 -12.68 32.24 -16.10
CA ALA A 214 -11.89 32.80 -17.19
C ALA A 214 -10.67 33.53 -16.63
N SER A 215 -9.48 33.20 -17.15
CA SER A 215 -8.24 33.88 -16.82
C SER A 215 -8.18 35.23 -17.54
N HIS A 216 -8.14 36.32 -16.76
CA HIS A 216 -7.78 37.65 -17.27
C HIS A 216 -6.34 37.63 -17.79
N ARG A 217 -6.17 37.93 -19.08
CA ARG A 217 -4.89 38.17 -19.73
C ARG A 217 -4.58 39.67 -19.61
N PRO A 218 -3.42 40.10 -19.06
CA PRO A 218 -3.11 41.52 -19.02
C PRO A 218 -2.68 42.02 -20.41
N GLU A 219 -3.29 43.11 -20.82
CA GLU A 219 -3.11 43.78 -22.10
C GLU A 219 -1.73 44.47 -22.16
N ARG A 220 -0.92 44.14 -23.16
CA ARG A 220 0.40 44.75 -23.38
C ARG A 220 0.21 46.17 -23.92
N ARG A 221 0.60 47.18 -23.15
CA ARG A 221 0.74 48.58 -23.62
C ARG A 221 1.87 48.67 -24.66
N ARG A 222 1.57 49.24 -25.83
CA ARG A 222 2.55 49.65 -26.84
C ARG A 222 3.27 50.94 -26.38
N PRO A 223 4.58 51.11 -26.63
CA PRO A 223 5.24 52.37 -26.37
C PRO A 223 4.90 53.41 -27.47
N ALA A 224 4.69 54.65 -27.06
CA ALA A 224 4.55 55.79 -27.95
C ALA A 224 5.94 56.21 -28.47
N GLY A 225 6.08 56.32 -29.78
CA GLY A 225 7.23 56.94 -30.44
C GLY A 225 6.88 58.36 -30.87
N SER A 226 7.77 59.28 -30.52
CA SER A 226 7.95 60.63 -31.07
C SER A 226 8.35 60.61 -32.54
#